data_AF-A0A9X2K0C8-F1
#
_entry.id   AF-A0A9X2K0C8-F1
#
_cell.length_a   1.000
_cell.length_b   1.000
_cell.length_c   1.000
_cell.angle_alpha   90.00
_cell.angle_beta   90.00
_cell.angle_gamma   90.00
#
_symmetry.space_group_name_H-M   'P 1'
#
loop_
_entity.id
_entity.type
_entity.pdbx_description
1 polymer ?
#
loop_
_entity_poly.entity_id
_entity_poly.type
_entity_poly.pdbx_seq_one_letter_code
_entity_poly.pdbx_strand_id
1 'polypeptide(L)'
;MTEYRASFDAAIAFSNGGDLTVHGFRVDLPGPDTAEPDIAALFVASLGLLMTDTVELANVQIFPEPHKGTRGGPSDPRHNREPEPGDGRGRLVELSHLPQEGGTYLEAPGGDLGAVELVKSVDLPAVVVRVTGARRSPIGVGSLAPFDVRGHAVLLHTGVREGHCLASDAAAWLVANGAVLVGTDADGLDDCAHEARPARESLLGGGVPVVERLTGLERLPPTGALFTAAPPRLLGVGRVPVRAYARLPLA
;
A
#
# COMPACT_ATOMS: atom_id res chain seq x y z
N MET A 1 -5.49 -19.57 -29.95
CA MET A 1 -6.06 -20.64 -29.10
C MET A 1 -7.49 -20.25 -28.80
N THR A 2 -8.41 -21.20 -28.71
CA THR A 2 -9.81 -20.90 -28.35
C THR A 2 -9.85 -20.47 -26.88
N GLU A 3 -10.40 -19.29 -26.63
CA GLU A 3 -10.56 -18.69 -25.29
C GLU A 3 -11.95 -19.03 -24.72
N TYR A 4 -12.07 -19.16 -23.39
CA TYR A 4 -13.28 -19.65 -22.72
C TYR A 4 -13.72 -18.73 -21.58
N ARG A 5 -15.03 -18.58 -21.40
CA ARG A 5 -15.64 -17.89 -20.27
C ARG A 5 -16.71 -18.72 -19.60
N ALA A 6 -16.85 -18.51 -18.30
CA ALA A 6 -18.04 -18.91 -17.56
C ALA A 6 -18.98 -17.70 -17.41
N SER A 7 -20.29 -17.94 -17.51
CA SER A 7 -21.36 -17.04 -17.04
C SER A 7 -22.12 -17.76 -15.94
N PHE A 8 -22.38 -17.10 -14.82
CA PHE A 8 -23.04 -17.72 -13.67
C PHE A 8 -23.72 -16.67 -12.78
N ASP A 9 -24.60 -17.14 -11.91
CA ASP A 9 -25.08 -16.39 -10.75
C ASP A 9 -24.28 -16.84 -9.52
N ALA A 10 -24.10 -15.96 -8.55
CA ALA A 10 -23.44 -16.34 -7.31
C ALA A 10 -24.00 -15.60 -6.09
N ALA A 11 -23.97 -16.27 -4.94
CA ALA A 11 -24.20 -15.70 -3.63
C ALA A 11 -22.96 -15.89 -2.76
N ILE A 12 -22.51 -14.81 -2.12
CA ILE A 12 -21.36 -14.80 -1.23
C ILE A 12 -21.82 -14.37 0.16
N ALA A 13 -21.39 -15.10 1.19
CA ALA A 13 -21.43 -14.62 2.57
C ALA A 13 -20.03 -14.21 3.02
N PHE A 14 -19.93 -13.08 3.73
CA PHE A 14 -18.67 -12.61 4.29
C PHE A 14 -18.57 -12.96 5.78
N SER A 15 -17.39 -13.37 6.22
CA SER A 15 -17.10 -13.74 7.63
C SER A 15 -17.20 -12.55 8.60
N ASN A 16 -17.15 -11.32 8.11
CA ASN A 16 -17.40 -10.09 8.88
C ASN A 16 -18.86 -9.61 8.84
N GLY A 17 -19.76 -10.40 8.23
CA GLY A 17 -21.18 -10.11 8.08
C GLY A 17 -21.51 -9.41 6.75
N GLY A 18 -22.75 -9.62 6.31
CA GLY A 18 -23.24 -9.16 5.00
C GLY A 18 -23.05 -10.19 3.90
N ASP A 19 -23.65 -9.91 2.75
CA ASP A 19 -23.68 -10.78 1.58
C ASP A 19 -23.56 -10.00 0.26
N LEU A 20 -23.16 -10.71 -0.79
CA LEU A 20 -23.13 -10.21 -2.16
C LEU A 20 -23.77 -11.21 -3.11
N THR A 21 -24.79 -10.78 -3.83
CA THR A 21 -25.43 -11.57 -4.89
C THR A 21 -25.14 -10.97 -6.26
N VAL A 22 -24.76 -11.80 -7.23
CA VAL A 22 -24.55 -11.40 -8.62
C VAL A 22 -25.35 -12.29 -9.57
N HIS A 23 -25.73 -11.71 -10.71
CA HIS A 23 -26.49 -12.41 -11.76
C HIS A 23 -25.79 -12.26 -13.11
N GLY A 24 -25.61 -13.39 -13.82
CA GLY A 24 -24.96 -13.43 -15.13
C GLY A 24 -23.53 -12.89 -15.15
N PHE A 25 -22.80 -13.01 -14.05
CA PHE A 25 -21.41 -12.56 -13.94
C PHE A 25 -20.50 -13.42 -14.82
N ARG A 26 -19.46 -12.81 -15.41
CA ARG A 26 -18.55 -13.50 -16.33
C ARG A 26 -17.10 -13.44 -15.90
N VAL A 27 -16.42 -14.59 -15.95
CA VAL A 27 -14.95 -14.72 -15.75
C VAL A 27 -14.31 -15.52 -16.89
N ASP A 28 -13.07 -15.19 -17.26
CA ASP A 28 -12.29 -16.03 -18.17
C ASP A 28 -11.78 -17.28 -17.48
N LEU A 29 -11.71 -18.38 -18.23
CA LEU A 29 -11.33 -19.70 -17.75
C LEU A 29 -10.06 -20.20 -18.46
N PRO A 30 -9.26 -21.04 -17.79
CA PRO A 30 -8.10 -21.66 -18.41
C PRO A 30 -8.48 -22.69 -19.49
N GLY A 31 -9.70 -23.23 -19.42
CA GLY A 31 -10.21 -24.19 -20.39
C GLY A 31 -11.69 -24.54 -20.18
N PRO A 32 -12.27 -25.34 -21.08
CA PRO A 32 -13.70 -25.69 -21.05
C PRO A 32 -14.09 -26.58 -19.86
N ASP A 33 -13.14 -27.34 -19.30
CA ASP A 33 -13.40 -28.32 -18.24
C ASP A 33 -13.12 -27.78 -16.83
N THR A 34 -13.13 -26.45 -16.66
CA THR A 34 -12.83 -25.80 -15.38
C THR A 34 -13.92 -26.12 -14.36
N ALA A 35 -13.54 -26.64 -13.18
CA ALA A 35 -14.49 -27.04 -12.15
C ALA A 35 -15.10 -25.84 -11.41
N GLU A 36 -16.31 -25.99 -10.88
CA GLU A 36 -17.01 -24.90 -10.16
C GLU A 36 -16.22 -24.27 -9.00
N PRO A 37 -15.46 -25.02 -8.17
CA PRO A 37 -14.63 -24.40 -7.12
C PRO A 37 -13.57 -23.46 -7.70
N ASP A 38 -13.00 -23.80 -8.85
CA ASP A 38 -12.02 -22.96 -9.52
C ASP A 38 -12.69 -21.71 -10.11
N ILE A 39 -13.90 -21.86 -10.67
CA ILE A 39 -14.71 -20.72 -11.15
C ILE A 39 -15.04 -19.76 -9.99
N ALA A 40 -15.39 -20.30 -8.82
CA ALA A 40 -15.66 -19.51 -7.62
C ALA A 40 -14.40 -18.76 -7.13
N ALA A 41 -13.24 -19.42 -7.17
CA ALA A 41 -11.97 -18.77 -6.82
C ALA A 41 -11.62 -17.63 -7.79
N LEU A 42 -11.79 -17.87 -9.10
CA LEU A 42 -11.59 -16.86 -10.13
C LEU A 42 -12.56 -15.68 -9.98
N PHE A 43 -13.81 -15.95 -9.61
CA PHE A 43 -14.80 -14.93 -9.31
C PHE A 43 -14.36 -14.02 -8.16
N VAL A 44 -14.00 -14.60 -7.01
CA VAL A 44 -13.51 -13.86 -5.82
C VAL A 44 -12.28 -13.03 -6.17
N ALA A 45 -11.31 -13.62 -6.88
CA ALA A 45 -10.11 -12.94 -7.33
C ALA A 45 -10.42 -11.77 -8.28
N SER A 46 -11.41 -11.92 -9.17
CA SER A 46 -11.80 -10.89 -10.14
C SER A 46 -12.34 -9.62 -9.51
N LEU A 47 -13.06 -9.76 -8.41
CA LEU A 47 -13.63 -8.65 -7.65
C LEU A 47 -12.69 -8.17 -6.53
N GLY A 48 -11.60 -8.90 -6.25
CA GLY A 48 -10.66 -8.59 -5.17
C GLY A 48 -11.31 -8.63 -3.79
N LEU A 49 -12.25 -9.56 -3.61
CA LEU A 49 -13.01 -9.68 -2.36
C LEU A 49 -12.13 -10.28 -1.25
N LEU A 50 -12.28 -9.75 -0.05
CA LEU A 50 -11.62 -10.23 1.17
C LEU A 50 -12.68 -10.78 2.12
N MET A 51 -12.26 -11.66 3.03
CA MET A 51 -13.11 -12.21 4.10
C MET A 51 -14.33 -13.01 3.61
N THR A 52 -14.29 -13.49 2.36
CA THR A 52 -15.27 -14.44 1.81
C THR A 52 -15.28 -15.73 2.62
N ASP A 53 -16.44 -16.09 3.17
CA ASP A 53 -16.63 -17.31 3.95
C ASP A 53 -17.17 -18.44 3.05
N THR A 54 -18.28 -18.18 2.36
CA THR A 54 -18.89 -19.12 1.41
C THR A 54 -19.14 -18.45 0.06
N VAL A 55 -19.03 -19.26 -1.00
CA VAL A 55 -19.39 -18.90 -2.37
C VAL A 55 -20.26 -20.01 -2.94
N GLU A 56 -21.50 -19.69 -3.27
CA GLU A 56 -22.42 -20.61 -3.92
C GLU A 56 -22.64 -20.14 -5.35
N LEU A 57 -22.30 -20.99 -6.32
CA LEU A 57 -22.55 -20.74 -7.73
C LEU A 57 -23.88 -21.38 -8.15
N ALA A 58 -24.58 -20.70 -9.06
CA ALA A 58 -25.76 -21.23 -9.72
C ALA A 58 -25.73 -20.89 -11.20
N ASN A 59 -26.45 -21.66 -12.02
CA ASN A 59 -26.63 -21.40 -13.45
C ASN A 59 -25.30 -21.26 -14.22
N VAL A 60 -24.28 -22.03 -13.85
CA VAL A 60 -22.96 -21.98 -14.49
C VAL A 60 -23.03 -22.47 -15.94
N GLN A 61 -22.58 -21.64 -16.87
CA GLN A 61 -22.47 -21.97 -18.29
C GLN A 61 -21.09 -21.59 -18.81
N ILE A 62 -20.38 -22.55 -19.40
CA ILE A 62 -19.06 -22.34 -20.01
C ILE A 62 -19.22 -22.32 -21.53
N PHE A 63 -18.65 -21.30 -22.18
CA PHE A 63 -18.71 -21.15 -23.64
C PHE A 63 -17.44 -20.51 -24.21
N PRO A 64 -17.10 -20.81 -25.47
CA PRO A 64 -15.96 -20.19 -26.14
C PRO A 64 -16.29 -18.74 -26.52
N GLU A 65 -15.52 -17.78 -26.00
CA GLU A 65 -15.68 -16.34 -26.29
C GLU A 65 -14.31 -15.66 -26.19
N PRO A 66 -13.82 -14.95 -27.24
CA PRO A 66 -12.60 -14.16 -27.13
C PRO A 66 -12.73 -13.04 -26.09
N HIS A 67 -11.69 -12.83 -25.29
CA HIS A 67 -11.70 -11.88 -24.19
C HIS A 67 -10.34 -11.26 -23.90
N LYS A 68 -10.35 -10.06 -23.31
CA LYS A 68 -9.12 -9.36 -22.88
C LYS A 68 -8.58 -9.84 -21.51
N GLY A 69 -9.17 -10.90 -20.95
CA GLY A 69 -8.92 -11.39 -19.60
C GLY A 69 -9.73 -10.65 -18.52
N THR A 70 -9.93 -11.32 -17.39
CA THR A 70 -10.41 -10.71 -16.15
C THR A 70 -9.25 -10.51 -15.18
N ARG A 71 -9.39 -9.51 -14.31
CA ARG A 71 -8.40 -9.20 -13.29
C ARG A 71 -8.22 -10.43 -12.39
N GLY A 72 -7.01 -10.89 -12.14
CA GLY A 72 -6.76 -12.10 -11.35
C GLY A 72 -7.16 -13.41 -12.03
N GLY A 73 -7.59 -13.35 -13.30
CA GLY A 73 -7.94 -14.51 -14.11
C GLY A 73 -6.74 -15.12 -14.86
N PRO A 74 -6.93 -16.28 -15.51
CA PRO A 74 -5.88 -17.01 -16.23
C PRO A 74 -5.23 -16.21 -17.36
N SER A 75 -5.97 -15.25 -17.94
CA SER A 75 -5.48 -14.39 -19.02
C SER A 75 -4.95 -13.05 -18.51
N ASP A 76 -4.84 -12.87 -17.18
CA ASP A 76 -4.24 -11.68 -16.60
C ASP A 76 -2.74 -11.63 -16.96
N PRO A 77 -2.26 -10.58 -17.65
CA PRO A 77 -0.84 -10.45 -17.99
C PRO A 77 0.07 -10.35 -16.76
N ARG A 78 -0.48 -10.19 -15.55
CA ARG A 78 0.24 -10.31 -14.27
C ARG A 78 0.50 -11.75 -13.85
N HIS A 79 -0.27 -12.72 -14.36
CA HIS A 79 -0.17 -14.15 -14.03
C HIS A 79 0.72 -14.91 -15.04
N ASN A 80 0.75 -14.47 -16.32
CA ASN A 80 1.54 -15.10 -17.40
C ASN A 80 2.95 -14.50 -17.60
N ARG A 81 3.53 -13.83 -16.60
CA ARG A 81 4.96 -13.52 -16.65
C ARG A 81 5.74 -14.74 -16.18
N GLU A 82 6.49 -15.37 -17.08
CA GLU A 82 7.52 -16.33 -16.69
C GLU A 82 8.43 -15.67 -15.65
N PRO A 83 8.77 -16.36 -14.54
CA PRO A 83 9.57 -15.79 -13.48
C PRO A 83 10.98 -15.51 -14.02
N GLU A 84 11.28 -14.23 -14.24
CA GLU A 84 12.64 -13.74 -14.45
C GLU A 84 13.53 -14.21 -13.28
N PRO A 85 14.82 -14.53 -13.51
CA PRO A 85 15.69 -15.08 -12.46
C PRO A 85 15.83 -14.07 -11.29
N GLY A 86 15.06 -14.28 -10.21
CA GLY A 86 15.01 -13.41 -9.03
C GLY A 86 13.81 -13.61 -8.08
N ASP A 87 12.89 -14.52 -8.41
CA ASP A 87 11.49 -14.48 -7.99
C ASP A 87 11.13 -15.06 -6.60
N GLY A 88 12.05 -14.95 -5.64
CA GLY A 88 11.72 -15.19 -4.23
C GLY A 88 11.46 -13.91 -3.44
N ARG A 89 11.77 -12.74 -4.01
CA ARG A 89 11.87 -11.48 -3.26
C ARG A 89 10.71 -10.52 -3.49
N GLY A 90 9.86 -10.72 -4.50
CA GLY A 90 8.80 -9.76 -4.84
C GLY A 90 9.32 -8.52 -5.59
N ARG A 91 8.40 -7.76 -6.19
CA ARG A 91 8.76 -6.59 -7.03
C ARG A 91 9.22 -5.42 -6.15
N LEU A 92 10.41 -4.88 -6.43
CA LEU A 92 10.89 -3.65 -5.79
C LEU A 92 10.37 -2.40 -6.53
N VAL A 93 9.99 -1.39 -5.76
CA VAL A 93 9.56 -0.07 -6.21
C VAL A 93 10.48 0.96 -5.58
N GLU A 94 11.22 1.70 -6.41
CA GLU A 94 12.07 2.82 -5.97
C GLU A 94 11.18 3.98 -5.51
N LEU A 95 11.42 4.51 -4.31
CA LEU A 95 10.61 5.60 -3.72
C LEU A 95 11.47 6.82 -3.39
N SER A 96 12.75 6.83 -3.77
CA SER A 96 13.64 7.95 -3.55
C SER A 96 13.79 8.86 -4.77
N HIS A 97 13.86 10.16 -4.51
CA HIS A 97 14.33 11.14 -5.47
C HIS A 97 15.84 11.10 -5.59
N LEU A 98 16.35 11.42 -6.77
CA LEU A 98 17.78 11.58 -6.97
C LEU A 98 18.30 12.82 -6.19
N PRO A 99 19.58 12.85 -5.81
CA PRO A 99 20.16 14.03 -5.15
C PRO A 99 20.00 15.33 -5.95
N GLN A 100 20.03 15.27 -7.30
CA GLN A 100 19.82 16.43 -8.16
C GLN A 100 18.38 16.96 -8.13
N GLU A 101 17.42 16.13 -7.69
CA GLU A 101 16.00 16.46 -7.53
C GLU A 101 15.68 16.87 -6.08
N GLY A 102 16.72 17.11 -5.28
CA GLY A 102 16.62 17.44 -3.87
C GLY A 102 16.81 16.23 -2.95
N GLY A 103 16.62 15.00 -3.43
CA GLY A 103 16.78 13.76 -2.64
C GLY A 103 15.62 13.46 -1.69
N THR A 104 15.62 12.24 -1.14
CA THR A 104 14.71 11.76 -0.08
C THR A 104 15.50 11.61 1.21
N TYR A 105 14.95 12.07 2.34
CA TYR A 105 15.68 12.11 3.60
C TYR A 105 14.93 11.39 4.71
N LEU A 106 15.70 10.75 5.58
CA LEU A 106 15.22 10.29 6.88
C LEU A 106 15.76 11.22 7.97
N GLU A 107 14.87 11.58 8.89
CA GLU A 107 15.18 12.30 10.12
C GLU A 107 15.01 11.37 11.33
N ALA A 108 16.04 11.30 12.16
CA ALA A 108 16.13 10.41 13.31
C ALA A 108 15.47 11.02 14.56
N PRO A 109 14.73 10.22 15.33
CA PRO A 109 14.33 10.57 16.69
C PRO A 109 15.55 10.96 17.53
N GLY A 110 15.41 12.00 18.35
CA GLY A 110 16.51 12.49 19.20
C GLY A 110 17.72 13.08 18.45
N GLY A 111 17.66 13.19 17.12
CA GLY A 111 18.73 13.79 16.31
C GLY A 111 19.97 12.93 16.12
N ASP A 112 19.89 11.62 16.35
CA ASP A 112 21.02 10.69 16.17
C ASP A 112 20.64 9.43 15.39
N LEU A 113 21.05 9.38 14.12
CA LEU A 113 20.86 8.23 13.24
C LEU A 113 21.60 6.98 13.73
N GLY A 114 22.68 7.13 14.49
CA GLY A 114 23.43 6.01 15.07
C GLY A 114 22.63 5.21 16.09
N ALA A 115 21.57 5.81 16.65
CA ALA A 115 20.64 5.22 17.61
C ALA A 115 19.36 4.68 16.96
N VAL A 116 19.15 4.87 15.65
CA VAL A 116 17.99 4.32 14.95
C VAL A 116 18.20 2.83 14.70
N GLU A 117 17.40 2.01 15.37
CA GLU A 117 17.39 0.56 15.15
C GLU A 117 16.80 0.21 13.77
N LEU A 118 17.32 -0.83 13.12
CA LEU A 118 16.86 -1.25 11.79
C LEU A 118 15.37 -1.64 11.77
N VAL A 119 14.83 -2.12 12.89
CA VAL A 119 13.39 -2.43 13.05
C VAL A 119 12.50 -1.19 12.88
N LYS A 120 13.07 0.03 12.87
CA LYS A 120 12.36 1.28 12.60
C LYS A 120 12.52 1.80 11.17
N SER A 121 13.23 1.10 10.30
CA SER A 121 13.52 1.60 8.95
C SER A 121 13.69 0.52 7.87
N VAL A 122 13.59 -0.77 8.19
CA VAL A 122 13.81 -1.89 7.25
C VAL A 122 12.62 -2.83 7.27
N ASP A 123 12.17 -3.23 6.07
CA ASP A 123 11.08 -4.19 5.84
C ASP A 123 9.83 -3.95 6.70
N LEU A 124 9.47 -2.67 6.90
CA LEU A 124 8.31 -2.28 7.67
C LEU A 124 7.03 -2.57 6.90
N PRO A 125 6.00 -3.22 7.49
CA PRO A 125 4.71 -3.30 6.84
C PRO A 125 4.18 -1.88 6.60
N ALA A 126 3.81 -1.58 5.37
CA ALA A 126 3.45 -0.23 4.95
C ALA A 126 1.93 -0.10 4.80
N VAL A 127 1.42 1.02 5.32
CA VAL A 127 0.07 1.53 5.04
C VAL A 127 0.21 2.80 4.22
N VAL A 128 -0.44 2.86 3.06
CA VAL A 128 -0.46 4.03 2.20
C VAL A 128 -1.79 4.77 2.36
N VAL A 129 -1.75 5.91 3.02
CA VAL A 129 -2.91 6.78 3.23
C VAL A 129 -2.98 7.80 2.10
N ARG A 130 -3.94 7.60 1.19
CA ARG A 130 -4.14 8.51 0.05
C ARG A 130 -5.05 9.66 0.45
N VAL A 131 -4.52 10.87 0.39
CA VAL A 131 -5.26 12.13 0.63
C VAL A 131 -5.27 13.03 -0.61
N THR A 132 -4.98 12.45 -1.77
CA THR A 132 -4.98 13.14 -3.08
C THR A 132 -6.34 13.76 -3.39
N GLY A 133 -6.36 15.01 -3.85
CA GLY A 133 -7.58 15.69 -4.29
C GLY A 133 -8.42 16.31 -3.15
N ALA A 134 -7.97 16.20 -1.90
CA ALA A 134 -8.52 17.00 -0.82
C ALA A 134 -8.18 18.49 -1.03
N ARG A 135 -9.08 19.40 -0.65
CA ARG A 135 -8.70 20.82 -0.49
C ARG A 135 -7.52 20.87 0.50
N ARG A 136 -6.58 21.83 0.35
CA ARG A 136 -5.41 22.02 1.24
C ARG A 136 -5.83 22.15 2.70
N SER A 137 -6.07 21.03 3.35
CA SER A 137 -6.50 20.88 4.73
C SER A 137 -5.48 19.99 5.42
N PRO A 138 -5.18 20.24 6.69
CA PRO A 138 -4.36 19.34 7.47
C PRO A 138 -4.93 17.92 7.45
N ILE A 139 -4.05 16.93 7.32
CA ILE A 139 -4.34 15.51 7.49
C ILE A 139 -4.61 15.29 8.98
N GLY A 140 -5.89 15.14 9.32
CA GLY A 140 -6.34 14.91 10.69
C GLY A 140 -6.48 13.42 11.03
N VAL A 141 -6.78 13.14 12.29
CA VAL A 141 -7.02 11.77 12.80
C VAL A 141 -8.07 11.02 11.99
N GLY A 142 -9.12 11.69 11.52
CA GLY A 142 -10.20 11.06 10.73
C GLY A 142 -9.73 10.42 9.42
N SER A 143 -8.63 10.89 8.83
CA SER A 143 -8.02 10.29 7.63
C SER A 143 -7.13 9.08 7.96
N LEU A 144 -6.69 8.92 9.21
CA LEU A 144 -5.76 7.89 9.67
C LEU A 144 -6.45 6.75 10.42
N ALA A 145 -7.49 7.07 11.20
CA ALA A 145 -8.23 6.15 12.04
C ALA A 145 -8.80 4.90 11.33
N PRO A 146 -9.15 4.92 10.02
CA PRO A 146 -9.60 3.73 9.31
C PRO A 146 -8.51 2.66 9.08
N PHE A 147 -7.24 2.98 9.30
CA PHE A 147 -6.11 2.08 9.01
C PHE A 147 -5.48 1.50 10.28
N ASP A 148 -4.98 0.27 10.21
CA ASP A 148 -4.13 -0.30 11.27
C ASP A 148 -2.70 0.23 11.14
N VAL A 149 -2.35 1.18 11.99
CA VAL A 149 -1.04 1.84 11.98
C VAL A 149 -0.02 1.17 12.91
N ARG A 150 -0.45 0.24 13.77
CA ARG A 150 0.41 -0.34 14.80
C ARG A 150 1.49 -1.21 14.17
N GLY A 151 2.75 -0.90 14.45
CA GLY A 151 3.87 -1.66 13.87
C GLY A 151 4.18 -1.29 12.41
N HIS A 152 3.49 -0.30 11.83
CA HIS A 152 3.55 0.00 10.40
C HIS A 152 4.37 1.27 10.09
N ALA A 153 4.90 1.31 8.86
CA ALA A 153 5.27 2.56 8.20
C ALA A 153 4.02 3.20 7.60
N VAL A 154 3.64 4.38 8.08
CA VAL A 154 2.48 5.13 7.58
C VAL A 154 2.96 6.12 6.52
N LEU A 155 2.63 5.85 5.26
CA LEU A 155 3.05 6.64 4.09
C LEU A 155 1.89 7.53 3.62
N LEU A 156 2.04 8.83 3.77
CA LEU A 156 1.08 9.85 3.35
C LEU A 156 1.31 10.17 1.87
N HIS A 157 0.33 9.84 1.04
CA HIS A 157 0.35 10.15 -0.40
C HIS A 157 -0.57 11.32 -0.68
N THR A 158 0.04 12.49 -0.86
CA THR A 158 -0.63 13.77 -1.12
C THR A 158 -0.76 14.08 -2.60
N GLY A 159 0.15 13.56 -3.44
CA GLY A 159 0.15 13.71 -4.89
C GLY A 159 0.64 15.06 -5.40
N VAL A 160 1.06 15.97 -4.51
CA VAL A 160 1.59 17.30 -4.84
C VAL A 160 2.77 17.63 -3.93
N ARG A 161 3.78 18.34 -4.45
CA ARG A 161 5.03 18.59 -3.70
C ARG A 161 4.83 19.48 -2.47
N GLU A 162 3.94 20.46 -2.54
CA GLU A 162 3.58 21.28 -1.38
C GLU A 162 2.78 20.50 -0.33
N GLY A 163 2.24 19.35 -0.72
CA GLY A 163 1.56 18.39 0.14
C GLY A 163 0.35 18.91 0.90
N HIS A 164 0.02 18.13 1.92
CA HIS A 164 -0.89 18.47 3.01
C HIS A 164 -0.14 18.24 4.31
N CYS A 165 -0.13 19.23 5.20
CA CYS A 165 0.49 19.07 6.51
C CYS A 165 -0.20 17.99 7.34
N LEU A 166 0.58 17.30 8.17
CA LEU A 166 0.04 16.47 9.23
C LEU A 166 -0.40 17.36 10.39
N ALA A 167 -1.64 17.16 10.88
CA ALA A 167 -2.10 17.88 12.06
C ALA A 167 -1.36 17.39 13.33
N SER A 168 -1.14 18.27 14.30
CA SER A 168 -0.40 17.95 15.54
C SER A 168 -1.06 16.82 16.35
N ASP A 169 -2.39 16.86 16.45
CA ASP A 169 -3.19 15.81 17.11
C ASP A 169 -3.12 14.48 16.36
N ALA A 170 -3.06 14.51 15.03
CA ALA A 170 -2.85 13.34 14.18
C ALA A 170 -1.47 12.72 14.38
N ALA A 171 -0.41 13.53 14.51
CA ALA A 171 0.92 13.06 14.85
C ALA A 171 0.97 12.39 16.23
N ALA A 172 0.40 13.04 17.25
CA ALA A 172 0.31 12.46 18.60
C ALA A 172 -0.49 11.14 18.60
N TRP A 173 -1.56 11.07 17.80
CA TRP A 173 -2.35 9.86 17.63
C TRP A 173 -1.54 8.73 16.98
N LEU A 174 -0.74 9.00 15.95
CA LEU A 174 0.13 8.00 15.32
C LEU A 174 1.14 7.41 16.31
N VAL A 175 1.77 8.25 17.14
CA VAL A 175 2.67 7.80 18.21
C VAL A 175 1.92 6.90 19.20
N ALA A 176 0.76 7.35 19.70
CA ALA A 176 -0.03 6.60 20.68
C ALA A 176 -0.56 5.26 20.14
N ASN A 177 -0.78 5.15 18.82
CA ASN A 177 -1.24 3.93 18.17
C ASN A 177 -0.10 3.05 17.63
N GLY A 178 1.16 3.43 17.88
CA GLY A 178 2.31 2.58 17.63
C GLY A 178 2.78 2.56 16.17
N ALA A 179 2.60 3.66 15.44
CA ALA A 179 3.28 3.84 14.15
C ALA A 179 4.79 3.77 14.36
N VAL A 180 5.49 3.04 13.48
CA VAL A 180 6.93 2.80 13.61
C VAL A 180 7.73 3.84 12.83
N LEU A 181 7.19 4.31 11.71
CA LEU A 181 7.78 5.32 10.84
C LEU A 181 6.65 6.10 10.15
N VAL A 182 6.86 7.38 9.89
CA VAL A 182 5.95 8.20 9.07
C VAL A 182 6.69 8.70 7.84
N GLY A 183 6.10 8.48 6.66
CA GLY A 183 6.62 8.93 5.38
C GLY A 183 5.66 9.89 4.68
N THR A 184 6.16 10.84 3.89
CA THR A 184 5.34 11.69 3.02
C THR A 184 6.01 11.92 1.67
N ASP A 185 5.21 12.04 0.61
CA ASP A 185 5.67 12.50 -0.72
C ASP A 185 5.80 14.03 -0.83
N ALA A 186 5.36 14.76 0.19
CA ALA A 186 5.52 16.20 0.27
C ALA A 186 6.98 16.62 0.52
N ASP A 187 7.29 17.88 0.19
CA ASP A 187 8.57 18.52 0.47
C ASP A 187 8.84 18.60 1.99
N GLY A 188 7.79 18.72 2.81
CA GLY A 188 7.84 18.69 4.27
C GLY A 188 6.52 18.26 4.92
N LEU A 189 6.60 17.61 6.08
CA LEU A 189 5.46 17.10 6.85
C LEU A 189 4.61 18.21 7.48
N ASP A 190 5.21 19.36 7.79
CA ASP A 190 4.59 20.49 8.49
C ASP A 190 4.26 21.68 7.56
N ASP A 191 4.33 21.54 6.23
CA ASP A 191 4.28 22.66 5.26
C ASP A 191 2.86 23.29 5.07
N CYS A 192 2.16 23.60 6.16
CA CYS A 192 0.99 24.47 6.20
C CYS A 192 1.26 25.67 7.12
N ALA A 193 1.62 26.82 6.54
CA ALA A 193 1.41 28.19 7.04
C ALA A 193 1.63 28.54 8.55
N HIS A 194 2.26 27.71 9.38
CA HIS A 194 2.60 28.02 10.78
C HIS A 194 4.03 27.59 11.08
N GLU A 195 4.79 28.49 11.71
CA GLU A 195 6.23 28.35 11.96
C GLU A 195 6.57 27.36 13.09
N ALA A 196 5.58 26.94 13.88
CA ALA A 196 5.74 25.80 14.77
C ALA A 196 5.67 24.52 13.92
N ARG A 197 6.61 23.58 14.11
CA ARG A 197 6.63 22.25 13.47
C ARG A 197 6.06 21.17 14.40
N PRO A 198 4.79 21.27 14.84
CA PRO A 198 4.32 20.47 15.96
C PRO A 198 4.20 18.99 15.63
N ALA A 199 3.92 18.63 14.37
CA ALA A 199 3.75 17.22 14.00
C ALA A 199 5.09 16.50 13.93
N ARG A 200 6.10 17.10 13.29
CA ARG A 200 7.46 16.54 13.27
C ARG A 200 8.02 16.40 14.68
N GLU A 201 7.93 17.43 15.51
CA GLU A 201 8.45 17.38 16.89
C GLU A 201 7.74 16.30 17.72
N SER A 202 6.42 16.17 17.58
CA SER A 202 5.63 15.12 18.24
C SER A 202 6.06 13.71 17.82
N LEU A 203 6.27 13.46 16.52
CA LEU A 203 6.73 12.16 16.03
C LEU A 203 8.15 11.83 16.52
N LEU A 204 9.10 12.75 16.34
CA LEU A 204 10.48 12.53 16.73
C LEU A 204 10.63 12.41 18.25
N GLY A 205 9.90 13.22 19.03
CA GLY A 205 9.82 13.10 20.49
C GLY A 205 9.16 11.80 20.94
N GLY A 206 8.22 11.28 20.16
CA GLY A 206 7.59 9.97 20.33
C GLY A 206 8.45 8.78 19.87
N GLY A 207 9.66 9.02 19.36
CA GLY A 207 10.55 7.94 18.90
C GLY A 207 10.25 7.43 17.49
N VAL A 208 9.47 8.15 16.69
CA VAL A 208 9.04 7.76 15.33
C VAL A 208 9.88 8.53 14.29
N PRO A 209 10.73 7.86 13.49
CA PRO A 209 11.48 8.51 12.42
C PRO A 209 10.54 9.05 11.33
N VAL A 210 10.99 10.11 10.67
CA VAL A 210 10.24 10.78 9.60
C VAL A 210 11.00 10.66 8.28
N VAL A 211 10.32 10.28 7.20
CA VAL A 211 10.87 10.25 5.84
C VAL A 211 10.09 11.21 4.96
N GLU A 212 10.79 12.12 4.29
CA GLU A 212 10.16 13.16 3.46
C GLU A 212 10.65 13.09 2.03
N ARG A 213 9.87 13.68 1.13
CA ARG A 213 10.15 13.71 -0.31
C ARG A 213 10.20 12.29 -0.90
N LEU A 214 9.26 11.45 -0.52
CA LEU A 214 9.04 10.18 -1.19
C LEU A 214 8.47 10.41 -2.59
N THR A 215 8.68 9.45 -3.49
CA THR A 215 8.07 9.44 -4.82
C THR A 215 7.49 8.06 -5.12
N GLY A 216 6.65 7.94 -6.15
CA GLY A 216 6.16 6.66 -6.62
C GLY A 216 5.16 5.95 -5.68
N LEU A 217 4.61 6.66 -4.67
CA LEU A 217 3.64 6.11 -3.72
C LEU A 217 2.32 5.67 -4.40
N GLU A 218 1.98 6.26 -5.55
CA GLU A 218 0.84 5.87 -6.37
C GLU A 218 0.94 4.42 -6.90
N ARG A 219 2.15 3.87 -6.95
CA ARG A 219 2.43 2.50 -7.42
C ARG A 219 2.31 1.44 -6.32
N LEU A 220 2.12 1.85 -5.07
CA LEU A 220 1.99 0.95 -3.93
C LEU A 220 0.50 0.62 -3.67
N PRO A 221 0.18 -0.62 -3.23
CA PRO A 221 -1.15 -0.93 -2.71
C PRO A 221 -1.40 -0.18 -1.38
N PRO A 222 -2.66 -0.02 -0.95
CA PRO A 222 -2.97 0.57 0.37
C PRO A 222 -2.30 -0.14 1.54
N THR A 223 -2.13 -1.46 1.46
CA THR A 223 -1.48 -2.30 2.47
C THR A 223 -0.71 -3.46 1.81
N GLY A 224 0.16 -4.13 2.57
CA GLY A 224 0.85 -5.36 2.15
C GLY A 224 2.23 -5.17 1.53
N ALA A 225 2.64 -3.92 1.25
CA ALA A 225 4.01 -3.61 0.86
C ALA A 225 4.93 -3.59 2.09
N LEU A 226 6.22 -3.89 1.89
CA LEU A 226 7.26 -3.76 2.91
C LEU A 226 8.18 -2.59 2.55
N PHE A 227 8.21 -1.56 3.38
CA PHE A 227 8.93 -0.31 3.17
C PHE A 227 10.29 -0.32 3.87
N THR A 228 11.31 0.18 3.18
CA THR A 228 12.66 0.36 3.71
C THR A 228 13.18 1.76 3.39
N ALA A 229 13.77 2.41 4.39
CA ALA A 229 14.48 3.68 4.30
C ALA A 229 15.67 3.68 5.27
N ALA A 230 16.55 2.69 5.17
CA ALA A 230 17.68 2.53 6.09
C ALA A 230 18.70 3.69 5.94
N PRO A 231 19.02 4.42 7.02
CA PRO A 231 20.07 5.42 6.97
C PRO A 231 21.45 4.80 7.14
N PRO A 232 22.52 5.46 6.65
CA PRO A 232 23.87 5.17 7.13
C PRO A 232 23.94 5.37 8.65
N ARG A 233 24.69 4.49 9.33
CA ARG A 233 24.87 4.57 10.78
C ARG A 233 25.88 5.65 11.16
N LEU A 234 25.40 6.88 11.35
CA LEU A 234 26.21 8.06 11.64
C LEU A 234 25.85 8.64 13.02
N LEU A 235 26.84 8.74 13.91
CA LEU A 235 26.66 9.29 15.25
C LEU A 235 26.56 10.83 15.20
N GLY A 236 25.59 11.38 15.94
CA GLY A 236 25.42 12.84 16.09
C GLY A 236 24.91 13.55 14.83
N VAL A 237 24.40 12.79 13.85
CA VAL A 237 23.75 13.31 12.65
C VAL A 237 22.27 13.01 12.73
N GLY A 238 21.42 14.02 12.65
CA GLY A 238 19.97 13.87 12.78
C GLY A 238 19.22 13.59 11.49
N ARG A 239 19.79 13.95 10.33
CA ARG A 239 19.09 13.85 9.03
C ARG A 239 20.06 13.55 7.90
N VAL A 240 19.72 12.59 7.05
CA VAL A 240 20.56 12.15 5.91
C VAL A 240 19.71 11.77 4.71
N PRO A 241 20.26 11.88 3.48
CA PRO A 241 19.63 11.28 2.32
C PRO A 241 19.60 9.76 2.47
N VAL A 242 18.50 9.15 2.06
CA VAL A 242 18.30 7.69 2.08
C VAL A 242 17.79 7.20 0.74
N ARG A 243 18.10 5.95 0.44
CA ARG A 243 17.46 5.23 -0.67
C ARG A 243 16.24 4.50 -0.15
N ALA A 244 15.09 5.17 -0.23
CA ALA A 244 13.81 4.61 0.16
C ALA A 244 13.24 3.72 -0.96
N TYR A 245 12.76 2.53 -0.63
CA TYR A 245 12.10 1.63 -1.57
C TYR A 245 11.04 0.80 -0.86
N ALA A 246 10.13 0.21 -1.63
CA ALA A 246 9.18 -0.77 -1.13
C ALA A 246 9.24 -2.07 -1.93
N ARG A 247 9.01 -3.17 -1.23
CA ARG A 247 8.90 -4.51 -1.79
C ARG A 247 7.44 -4.91 -1.79
N LEU A 248 6.91 -5.20 -2.96
CA LEU A 248 5.55 -5.69 -3.11
C LEU A 248 5.52 -7.20 -2.93
N PRO A 249 4.44 -7.75 -2.35
CA PRO A 249 4.25 -9.19 -2.29
C PRO A 249 4.25 -9.78 -3.70
N LEU A 250 4.69 -11.04 -3.81
CA LEU A 250 4.55 -11.82 -5.04
C LEU A 250 3.05 -11.94 -5.33
N ALA A 251 2.67 -11.66 -6.59
CA ALA A 251 1.29 -11.68 -7.04
C ALA A 251 0.79 -13.11 -7.25
#